data_AF-I2PYA7-F1
#
_entry.id   AF-I2PYA7-F1
#
_cell.length_a   1.000
_cell.length_b   1.000
_cell.length_c   1.000
_cell.angle_alpha   90.00
_cell.angle_beta   90.00
_cell.angle_gamma   90.00
#
_symmetry.space_group_name_H-M   'P 1'
#
loop_
_entity.id
_entity.type
_entity.pdbx_description
1 polymer ?
#
loop_
_entity_poly.entity_id
_entity_poly.type
_entity_poly.pdbx_seq_one_letter_code
_entity_poly.pdbx_strand_id
1 'polypeptide(L)'
;MRHCPVRVLALLCLAGLLAALPAPVRAQEKWTGPPVAGPASPPLSPVSPAPGADGSGAVRRQVSDARAFSATSTCFYGPQLDQGQAKRLCADQTRTKLLDAAVPGLASEPAVAAARLPPGDLRAFVDNLLRVAVADEEVRPVADGLAVGLTLRAETPADTLAERLAAFAANPELRAAALAETAARDRRAAEARLAAVPFGADREFRAMGMREEMREDAAFAARQVVPGMSMAGVKELLGNPPAMKQAVIGPESYVCAGYGRVWVVFRDGVVSCLRTRLDYVARYGTDCHCAGNYATILKND
;
A
#
# COMPACT_ATOMS: atom_id res chain seq x y z
N MET A 1 -24.20 -22.14 -59.03
CA MET A 1 -25.25 -21.42 -58.29
C MET A 1 -24.60 -20.11 -57.82
N ARG A 2 -24.65 -19.07 -58.65
CA ARG A 2 -25.59 -17.93 -58.61
C ARG A 2 -25.41 -17.00 -57.39
N HIS A 3 -24.79 -15.84 -57.69
CA HIS A 3 -25.08 -14.47 -57.22
C HIS A 3 -24.70 -14.02 -55.79
N CYS A 4 -23.68 -13.13 -55.73
CA CYS A 4 -23.63 -11.84 -54.99
C CYS A 4 -24.96 -11.03 -55.07
N PRO A 5 -25.19 -9.85 -54.44
CA PRO A 5 -24.36 -8.99 -53.55
C PRO A 5 -25.13 -8.25 -52.39
N VAL A 6 -24.41 -7.42 -51.62
CA VAL A 6 -24.74 -6.03 -51.14
C VAL A 6 -26.18 -5.69 -50.67
N ARG A 7 -26.28 -5.13 -49.44
CA ARG A 7 -27.10 -3.94 -49.09
C ARG A 7 -26.71 -3.45 -47.66
N VAL A 8 -26.12 -2.26 -47.51
CA VAL A 8 -26.75 -0.92 -47.39
C VAL A 8 -27.45 -0.78 -46.03
N LEU A 9 -26.81 -0.09 -45.08
CA LEU A 9 -27.04 1.33 -44.74
C LEU A 9 -28.37 1.56 -43.98
N ALA A 10 -28.28 1.80 -42.67
CA ALA A 10 -29.31 2.49 -41.89
C ALA A 10 -28.63 3.39 -40.86
N LEU A 11 -28.37 4.61 -41.34
CA LEU A 11 -28.13 5.82 -40.59
C LEU A 11 -29.45 6.30 -39.96
N LEU A 12 -29.35 7.03 -38.85
CA LEU A 12 -30.22 8.14 -38.40
C LEU A 12 -30.99 7.98 -37.08
N CYS A 13 -30.68 8.96 -36.23
CA CYS A 13 -31.59 9.77 -35.41
C CYS A 13 -32.31 9.11 -34.24
N LEU A 14 -31.80 9.38 -33.04
CA LEU A 14 -32.63 10.06 -32.05
C LEU A 14 -31.78 11.05 -31.24
N ALA A 15 -31.77 12.28 -31.72
CA ALA A 15 -31.49 13.46 -30.92
C ALA A 15 -32.72 13.77 -30.07
N GLY A 16 -32.47 14.29 -28.86
CA GLY A 16 -33.42 15.17 -28.17
C GLY A 16 -34.15 14.53 -27.00
N LEU A 17 -33.60 14.71 -25.80
CA LEU A 17 -34.39 15.23 -24.70
C LEU A 17 -33.48 15.99 -23.73
N LEU A 18 -33.42 17.30 -23.94
CA LEU A 18 -33.14 18.28 -22.89
C LEU A 18 -34.17 18.07 -21.78
N ALA A 19 -33.72 17.80 -20.56
CA ALA A 19 -34.51 18.02 -19.37
C ALA A 19 -33.63 18.67 -18.30
N ALA A 20 -33.89 19.97 -18.14
CA ALA A 20 -33.61 20.89 -17.04
C ALA A 20 -32.87 20.35 -15.80
N LEU A 21 -31.73 21.01 -15.52
CA LEU A 21 -31.12 21.12 -14.21
C LEU A 21 -32.06 21.78 -13.19
N PRO A 22 -32.12 21.28 -11.95
CA PRO A 22 -32.27 22.12 -10.78
C PRO A 22 -30.91 22.27 -10.08
N ALA A 23 -30.42 23.51 -10.03
CA ALA A 23 -29.28 23.89 -9.21
C ALA A 23 -29.61 23.68 -7.71
N PRO A 24 -28.74 23.07 -6.90
CA PRO A 24 -28.90 23.13 -5.46
C PRO A 24 -28.51 24.53 -4.96
N VAL A 25 -29.52 25.22 -4.45
CA VAL A 25 -29.41 26.45 -3.65
C VAL A 25 -28.40 26.23 -2.52
N ARG A 26 -27.32 27.01 -2.51
CA ARG A 26 -26.44 27.17 -1.35
C ARG A 26 -27.20 27.95 -0.28
N ALA A 27 -27.70 27.26 0.74
CA ALA A 27 -28.00 27.88 2.01
C ALA A 27 -26.69 28.03 2.80
N GLN A 28 -26.11 29.23 2.78
CA GLN A 28 -25.12 29.64 3.78
C GLN A 28 -25.87 29.97 5.07
N GLU A 29 -25.94 29.02 6.00
CA GLU A 29 -26.24 29.35 7.39
C GLU A 29 -25.01 30.04 7.99
N LYS A 30 -25.10 31.37 8.01
CA LYS A 30 -24.22 32.26 8.74
C LYS A 30 -24.62 32.19 10.22
N TRP A 31 -24.08 31.20 10.95
CA TRP A 31 -24.27 31.16 12.39
C TRP A 31 -23.32 32.17 13.06
N THR A 32 -23.89 33.28 13.52
CA THR A 32 -23.27 34.18 14.50
C THR A 32 -23.55 33.62 15.89
N GLY A 33 -22.60 32.86 16.43
CA GLY A 33 -22.59 32.49 17.85
C GLY A 33 -22.20 33.69 18.73
N PRO A 34 -22.67 33.76 19.99
CA PRO A 34 -22.31 34.82 20.93
C PRO A 34 -20.83 34.75 21.33
N PRO A 35 -20.17 35.88 21.66
CA PRO A 35 -18.78 35.89 22.06
C PRO A 35 -18.62 35.19 23.41
N VAL A 36 -17.98 34.02 23.42
CA VAL A 36 -17.55 33.38 24.67
C VAL A 36 -16.27 34.06 25.11
N ALA A 37 -16.35 34.79 26.21
CA ALA A 37 -15.22 35.36 26.92
C ALA A 37 -14.23 34.25 27.30
N GLY A 38 -12.98 34.40 26.86
CA GLY A 38 -11.89 33.51 27.27
C GLY A 38 -11.63 33.65 28.78
N PRO A 39 -11.35 32.56 29.50
CA PRO A 39 -10.93 32.67 30.90
C PRO A 39 -9.56 33.35 30.96
N ALA A 40 -9.52 34.49 31.65
CA ALA A 40 -8.30 35.18 32.04
C ALA A 40 -7.45 34.26 32.93
N SER A 41 -6.20 34.01 32.54
CA SER A 41 -5.22 33.35 33.40
C SER A 41 -4.88 34.26 34.59
N PRO A 42 -4.93 33.78 35.85
CA PRO A 42 -4.38 34.53 36.97
C PRO A 42 -2.84 34.52 36.91
N PRO A 43 -2.16 35.60 37.38
CA PRO A 43 -0.72 35.68 37.34
C PRO A 43 -0.07 34.69 38.31
N LEU A 44 1.00 34.05 37.82
CA LEU A 44 1.87 33.20 38.61
C LEU A 44 2.52 34.00 39.74
N SER A 45 2.22 33.65 40.98
CA SER A 45 3.02 34.08 42.14
C SER A 45 4.29 33.23 42.21
N PRO A 46 5.49 33.82 42.37
CA PRO A 46 6.71 33.06 42.57
C PRO A 46 6.75 32.54 44.01
N VAL A 47 6.65 31.21 44.18
CA VAL A 47 6.94 30.56 45.45
C VAL A 47 8.45 30.33 45.53
N SER A 48 9.12 31.08 46.42
CA SER A 48 10.51 30.78 46.83
C SER A 48 10.59 29.43 47.54
N PRO A 49 11.67 28.65 47.37
CA PRO A 49 11.80 27.35 47.99
C PRO A 49 12.27 27.49 49.45
N ALA A 50 11.57 26.81 50.37
CA ALA A 50 12.11 26.50 51.69
C ALA A 50 12.64 25.06 51.69
N PRO A 51 13.78 24.77 52.32
CA PRO A 51 14.46 23.48 52.21
C PRO A 51 13.95 22.47 53.24
N GLY A 52 13.88 21.22 52.83
CA GLY A 52 13.93 20.06 53.72
C GLY A 52 12.58 19.52 54.21
N ALA A 53 12.11 18.47 53.55
CA ALA A 53 11.48 17.32 54.20
C ALA A 53 11.41 16.17 53.19
N ASP A 54 12.22 15.14 53.44
CA ASP A 54 12.17 13.86 52.75
C ASP A 54 10.76 13.28 52.80
N GLY A 55 10.18 13.08 51.62
CA GLY A 55 8.85 12.52 51.46
C GLY A 55 8.65 12.11 50.01
N SER A 56 9.01 10.86 49.72
CA SER A 56 8.72 10.15 48.47
C SER A 56 7.20 10.13 48.23
N GLY A 57 6.69 11.22 47.66
CA GLY A 57 5.29 11.42 47.31
C GLY A 57 5.10 11.10 45.83
N ALA A 58 4.89 9.82 45.55
CA ALA A 58 4.55 9.30 44.25
C ALA A 58 3.53 10.21 43.54
N VAL A 59 3.94 10.80 42.42
CA VAL A 59 3.01 11.14 41.33
C VAL A 59 2.51 9.80 40.80
N ARG A 60 1.55 9.21 41.51
CA ARG A 60 0.75 8.09 41.02
C ARG A 60 -0.02 8.67 39.83
N ARG A 61 0.56 8.49 38.65
CA ARG A 61 -0.19 8.45 37.39
C ARG A 61 -1.36 7.51 37.66
N GLN A 62 -2.57 8.04 37.80
CA GLN A 62 -3.77 7.22 37.73
C GLN A 62 -3.72 6.57 36.35
N VAL A 63 -3.20 5.35 36.29
CA VAL A 63 -3.30 4.50 35.12
C VAL A 63 -4.78 4.14 35.09
N SER A 64 -5.55 4.89 34.29
CA SER A 64 -6.91 4.52 33.96
C SER A 64 -6.87 3.08 33.46
N ASP A 65 -7.66 2.19 34.04
CA ASP A 65 -7.78 0.78 33.63
C ASP A 65 -8.36 0.64 32.20
N ALA A 66 -8.64 1.75 31.52
CA ALA A 66 -9.00 1.79 30.12
C ALA A 66 -7.87 1.24 29.24
N ARG A 67 -8.11 0.06 28.66
CA ARG A 67 -7.24 -0.47 27.60
C ARG A 67 -7.39 0.39 26.36
N ALA A 68 -6.26 0.85 25.85
CA ALA A 68 -6.17 1.60 24.62
C ALA A 68 -5.53 0.74 23.53
N PHE A 69 -6.11 0.77 22.34
CA PHE A 69 -5.58 0.16 21.12
C PHE A 69 -5.33 1.25 20.11
N SER A 70 -4.32 1.09 19.25
CA SER A 70 -4.06 2.02 18.16
C SER A 70 -3.70 1.27 16.89
N ALA A 71 -4.13 1.79 15.76
CA ALA A 71 -3.74 1.29 14.45
C ALA A 71 -3.53 2.47 13.50
N THR A 72 -2.44 2.38 12.73
CA THR A 72 -2.11 3.35 11.69
C THR A 72 -2.18 2.67 10.33
N SER A 73 -2.77 3.36 9.35
CA SER A 73 -2.67 2.97 7.95
C SER A 73 -2.29 4.16 7.09
N THR A 74 -1.67 3.86 5.96
CA THR A 74 -1.57 4.77 4.82
C THR A 74 -2.30 4.13 3.66
N CYS A 75 -3.34 4.79 3.17
CA CYS A 75 -4.19 4.32 2.08
C CYS A 75 -4.00 5.22 0.86
N PHE A 76 -3.98 4.63 -0.34
CA PHE A 76 -3.81 5.36 -1.59
C PHE A 76 -5.04 5.19 -2.47
N TYR A 77 -5.51 6.29 -3.03
CA TYR A 77 -6.71 6.34 -3.85
C TYR A 77 -6.43 7.11 -5.14
N GLY A 78 -7.02 6.64 -6.24
CA GLY A 78 -6.90 7.28 -7.55
C GLY A 78 -7.57 8.66 -7.63
N PRO A 79 -7.35 9.41 -8.71
CA PRO A 79 -7.81 10.80 -8.85
C PRO A 79 -9.33 10.95 -8.91
N GLN A 80 -10.07 9.87 -9.11
CA GLN A 80 -11.53 9.85 -9.19
C GLN A 80 -12.23 9.98 -7.83
N LEU A 81 -11.52 9.78 -6.72
CA LEU A 81 -12.09 9.89 -5.37
C LEU A 81 -11.80 11.27 -4.76
N ASP A 82 -12.83 11.89 -4.20
CA ASP A 82 -12.64 13.11 -3.42
C ASP A 82 -11.97 12.82 -2.07
N GLN A 83 -11.44 13.86 -1.44
CA GLN A 83 -10.76 13.74 -0.14
C GLN A 83 -11.64 13.13 0.95
N GLY A 84 -12.93 13.49 1.00
CA GLY A 84 -13.87 12.96 1.98
C GLY A 84 -14.14 11.47 1.78
N GLN A 85 -14.29 11.03 0.53
CA GLN A 85 -14.40 9.62 0.17
C GLN A 85 -13.12 8.85 0.55
N ALA A 86 -11.95 9.35 0.17
CA ALA A 86 -10.66 8.74 0.48
C ALA A 86 -10.45 8.57 1.99
N LYS A 87 -10.80 9.60 2.80
CA LYS A 87 -10.74 9.53 4.27
C LYS A 87 -11.66 8.46 4.83
N ARG A 88 -12.93 8.41 4.41
CA ARG A 88 -13.90 7.41 4.88
C ARG A 88 -13.43 5.99 4.58
N LEU A 89 -12.99 5.75 3.35
CA LEU A 89 -12.49 4.43 2.95
C LEU A 89 -11.23 4.04 3.76
N CYS A 90 -10.31 4.99 4.00
CA CYS A 90 -9.12 4.69 4.82
C CYS A 90 -9.48 4.45 6.29
N ALA A 91 -10.49 5.14 6.81
CA ALA A 91 -11.02 4.92 8.15
C ALA A 91 -11.63 3.52 8.30
N ASP A 92 -12.42 3.06 7.32
CA ASP A 92 -12.97 1.71 7.33
C ASP A 92 -11.87 0.65 7.33
N GLN A 93 -10.82 0.80 6.49
CA GLN A 93 -9.67 -0.11 6.47
C GLN A 93 -8.89 -0.10 7.80
N THR A 94 -8.62 1.08 8.33
CA THR A 94 -7.84 1.25 9.57
C THR A 94 -8.60 0.72 10.78
N ARG A 95 -9.93 0.88 10.79
CA ARG A 95 -10.80 0.29 11.82
C ARG A 95 -10.71 -1.23 11.81
N THR A 96 -10.69 -1.88 10.65
CA THR A 96 -10.52 -3.34 10.62
C THR A 96 -9.20 -3.77 11.22
N LYS A 97 -8.08 -3.08 10.90
CA LYS A 97 -6.79 -3.38 11.54
C LYS A 97 -6.80 -3.15 13.04
N LEU A 98 -7.47 -2.09 13.49
CA LEU A 98 -7.65 -1.79 14.92
C LEU A 98 -8.42 -2.90 15.63
N LEU A 99 -9.48 -3.41 15.00
CA LEU A 99 -10.28 -4.52 15.50
C LEU A 99 -9.47 -5.81 15.55
N ASP A 100 -8.70 -6.11 14.50
CA ASP A 100 -7.84 -7.30 14.43
C ASP A 100 -6.76 -7.28 15.53
N ALA A 101 -6.28 -6.09 15.94
CA ALA A 101 -5.37 -5.92 17.08
C ALA A 101 -6.08 -6.01 18.43
N ALA A 102 -7.31 -5.49 18.55
CA ALA A 102 -8.05 -5.43 19.80
C ALA A 102 -8.66 -6.78 20.22
N VAL A 103 -9.13 -7.58 19.26
CA VAL A 103 -9.80 -8.87 19.52
C VAL A 103 -8.92 -9.83 20.33
N PRO A 104 -7.66 -10.12 19.95
CA PRO A 104 -6.81 -11.01 20.75
C PRO A 104 -6.52 -10.45 22.15
N GLY A 105 -6.33 -9.14 22.26
CA GLY A 105 -6.07 -8.47 23.54
C GLY A 105 -7.24 -8.61 24.51
N LEU A 106 -8.47 -8.46 24.03
CA LEU A 106 -9.67 -8.61 24.84
C LEU A 106 -10.10 -10.06 25.03
N ALA A 107 -9.79 -10.96 24.10
CA ALA A 107 -10.04 -12.39 24.24
C ALA A 107 -9.31 -12.99 25.45
N SER A 108 -8.14 -12.44 25.79
CA SER A 108 -7.34 -12.87 26.95
C SER A 108 -7.87 -12.38 28.29
N GLU A 109 -8.88 -11.49 28.30
CA GLU A 109 -9.46 -10.99 29.53
C GLU A 109 -10.21 -12.10 30.28
N PRO A 110 -10.02 -12.27 31.60
CA PRO A 110 -10.65 -13.35 32.34
C PRO A 110 -12.17 -13.43 32.17
N ALA A 111 -12.86 -12.28 32.19
CA ALA A 111 -14.31 -12.21 32.00
C ALA A 111 -14.74 -12.65 30.59
N VAL A 112 -13.98 -12.26 29.56
CA VAL A 112 -14.26 -12.58 28.14
C VAL A 112 -13.93 -14.05 27.86
N ALA A 113 -12.79 -14.53 28.34
CA ALA A 113 -12.38 -15.93 28.23
C ALA A 113 -13.38 -16.87 28.93
N ALA A 114 -13.89 -16.47 30.10
CA ALA A 114 -14.90 -17.23 30.84
C ALA A 114 -16.24 -17.32 30.09
N ALA A 115 -16.61 -16.29 29.32
CA ALA A 115 -17.85 -16.28 28.54
C ALA A 115 -17.85 -17.23 27.33
N ARG A 116 -16.67 -17.72 26.90
CA ARG A 116 -16.50 -18.71 25.82
C ARG A 116 -17.32 -18.39 24.55
N LEU A 117 -17.33 -17.12 24.15
CA LEU A 117 -18.04 -16.68 22.95
C LEU A 117 -17.45 -17.33 21.68
N PRO A 118 -18.27 -17.71 20.69
CA PRO A 118 -17.80 -18.07 19.36
C PRO A 118 -16.95 -16.94 18.73
N PRO A 119 -16.00 -17.24 17.83
CA PRO A 119 -15.11 -16.22 17.24
C PRO A 119 -15.84 -15.04 16.58
N GLY A 120 -16.94 -15.31 15.87
CA GLY A 120 -17.77 -14.27 15.25
C GLY A 120 -18.47 -13.38 16.27
N ASP A 121 -19.04 -13.97 17.31
CA ASP A 121 -19.70 -13.26 18.42
C ASP A 121 -18.69 -12.42 19.20
N LEU A 122 -17.49 -12.95 19.45
CA LEU A 122 -16.40 -12.22 20.11
C LEU A 122 -15.97 -11.00 19.28
N ARG A 123 -15.76 -11.17 17.98
CA ARG A 123 -15.41 -10.06 17.08
C ARG A 123 -16.49 -8.98 17.09
N ALA A 124 -17.76 -9.38 17.01
CA ALA A 124 -18.89 -8.45 17.02
C ALA A 124 -19.07 -7.73 18.36
N PHE A 125 -18.86 -8.44 19.48
CA PHE A 125 -18.85 -7.85 20.81
C PHE A 125 -17.75 -6.79 20.92
N VAL A 126 -16.52 -7.13 20.55
CA VAL A 126 -15.38 -6.21 20.61
C VAL A 126 -15.60 -5.00 19.71
N ASP A 127 -16.01 -5.18 18.45
CA ASP A 127 -16.21 -4.06 17.52
C ASP A 127 -17.24 -3.04 18.03
N ASN A 128 -18.27 -3.48 18.75
CA ASN A 128 -19.29 -2.61 19.35
C ASN A 128 -18.96 -2.12 20.77
N LEU A 129 -17.95 -2.70 21.41
CA LEU A 129 -17.40 -2.22 22.67
C LEU A 129 -16.45 -1.04 22.48
N LEU A 130 -15.65 -1.07 21.40
CA LEU A 130 -14.60 -0.09 21.16
C LEU A 130 -15.14 1.31 20.87
N ARG A 131 -14.70 2.29 21.66
CA ARG A 131 -14.88 3.72 21.35
C ARG A 131 -13.71 4.20 20.52
N VAL A 132 -13.93 4.39 19.22
CA VAL A 132 -12.87 4.74 18.26
C VAL A 132 -12.86 6.24 18.01
N ALA A 133 -11.67 6.85 18.10
CA ALA A 133 -11.40 8.25 17.76
C ALA A 133 -10.23 8.35 16.78
N VAL A 134 -10.23 9.40 15.97
CA VAL A 134 -9.09 9.75 15.11
C VAL A 134 -8.04 10.42 15.99
N ALA A 135 -6.83 9.85 16.05
CA ALA A 135 -5.71 10.38 16.81
C ALA A 135 -4.80 11.24 15.94
N ASP A 136 -4.63 10.86 14.68
CA ASP A 136 -3.83 11.60 13.69
C ASP A 136 -4.42 11.37 12.29
N GLU A 137 -4.40 12.41 11.46
CA GLU A 137 -4.91 12.38 10.09
C GLU A 137 -4.08 13.30 9.19
N GLU A 138 -3.52 12.73 8.13
CA GLU A 138 -2.78 13.44 7.10
C GLU A 138 -3.36 13.09 5.72
N VAL A 139 -3.59 14.10 4.89
CA VAL A 139 -3.92 13.88 3.47
C VAL A 139 -2.93 14.62 2.60
N ARG A 140 -2.30 13.89 1.69
CA ARG A 140 -1.35 14.43 0.73
C ARG A 140 -1.77 14.12 -0.70
N PRO A 141 -1.76 15.11 -1.60
CA PRO A 141 -1.82 14.83 -3.02
C PRO A 141 -0.54 14.10 -3.46
N VAL A 142 -0.70 13.10 -4.32
CA VAL A 142 0.39 12.38 -4.99
C VAL A 142 0.14 12.41 -6.51
N ALA A 143 1.16 12.16 -7.32
CA ALA A 143 1.06 12.28 -8.78
C ALA A 143 -0.15 11.54 -9.40
N ASP A 144 -0.52 10.40 -8.80
CA ASP A 144 -1.60 9.52 -9.27
C ASP A 144 -2.86 9.56 -8.39
N GLY A 145 -3.05 10.59 -7.53
CA GLY A 145 -4.25 10.73 -6.69
C GLY A 145 -3.99 11.26 -5.27
N LEU A 146 -4.53 10.57 -4.26
CA LEU A 146 -4.47 10.98 -2.86
C LEU A 146 -3.86 9.88 -1.98
N ALA A 147 -2.95 10.27 -1.09
CA ALA A 147 -2.48 9.45 0.01
C ALA A 147 -3.12 9.94 1.31
N VAL A 148 -3.76 9.04 2.07
CA VAL A 148 -4.37 9.31 3.37
C VAL A 148 -3.62 8.52 4.42
N GLY A 149 -2.91 9.21 5.30
CA GLY A 149 -2.38 8.67 6.55
C GLY A 149 -3.43 8.83 7.65
N LEU A 150 -3.77 7.76 8.35
CA LEU A 150 -4.76 7.80 9.42
C LEU A 150 -4.31 6.92 10.58
N THR A 151 -4.33 7.49 11.79
CA THR A 151 -4.16 6.77 13.04
C THR A 151 -5.46 6.81 13.82
N LEU A 152 -6.02 5.63 14.08
CA LEU A 152 -7.18 5.46 14.95
C LEU A 152 -6.72 4.97 16.32
N ARG A 153 -7.37 5.48 17.36
CA ARG A 153 -7.24 5.00 18.74
C ARG A 153 -8.59 4.51 19.21
N ALA A 154 -8.63 3.33 19.82
CA ALA A 154 -9.80 2.81 20.49
C ALA A 154 -9.56 2.68 21.98
N GLU A 155 -10.60 2.94 22.77
CA GLU A 155 -10.58 2.71 24.20
C GLU A 155 -11.75 1.82 24.60
N THR A 156 -11.52 0.91 25.54
CA THR A 156 -12.58 0.11 26.16
C THR A 156 -12.98 0.72 27.49
N PRO A 157 -14.28 0.89 27.77
CA PRO A 157 -14.74 1.32 29.08
C PRO A 157 -14.54 0.17 30.10
N ALA A 158 -13.46 0.25 30.87
CA ALA A 158 -13.04 -0.81 31.81
C ALA A 158 -14.13 -1.13 32.84
N ASP A 159 -14.79 -0.11 33.38
CA ASP A 159 -15.76 -0.22 34.47
C ASP A 159 -17.08 -0.91 34.07
N THR A 160 -17.28 -1.20 32.77
CA THR A 160 -18.53 -1.79 32.27
C THR A 160 -18.33 -3.03 31.40
N LEU A 161 -17.10 -3.57 31.31
CA LEU A 161 -16.80 -4.69 30.42
C LEU A 161 -17.63 -5.93 30.76
N ALA A 162 -17.64 -6.33 32.03
CA ALA A 162 -18.37 -7.52 32.49
C ALA A 162 -19.88 -7.37 32.33
N GLU A 163 -20.43 -6.19 32.65
CA GLU A 163 -21.86 -5.89 32.48
C GLU A 163 -22.26 -5.93 30.99
N ARG A 164 -21.49 -5.29 30.11
CA ARG A 164 -21.74 -5.29 28.67
C ARG A 164 -21.64 -6.68 28.07
N LEU A 165 -20.67 -7.47 28.53
CA LEU A 165 -20.50 -8.87 28.10
C LEU A 165 -21.69 -9.73 28.52
N ALA A 166 -22.15 -9.58 29.77
CA ALA A 166 -23.32 -10.29 30.28
C ALA A 166 -24.58 -9.91 29.50
N ALA A 167 -24.79 -8.61 29.24
CA ALA A 167 -25.90 -8.12 28.44
C ALA A 167 -25.86 -8.66 27.00
N PHE A 168 -24.69 -8.68 26.37
CA PHE A 168 -24.49 -9.24 25.03
C PHE A 168 -24.78 -10.75 24.99
N ALA A 169 -24.32 -11.52 25.97
CA ALA A 169 -24.54 -12.95 26.03
C ALA A 169 -26.00 -13.32 26.34
N ALA A 170 -26.68 -12.54 27.17
CA ALA A 170 -28.05 -12.81 27.61
C ALA A 170 -29.13 -12.29 26.64
N ASN A 171 -28.81 -11.35 25.75
CA ASN A 171 -29.77 -10.73 24.84
C ASN A 171 -29.51 -11.13 23.37
N PRO A 172 -30.31 -12.07 22.79
CA PRO A 172 -30.16 -12.50 21.41
C PRO A 172 -30.35 -11.38 20.38
N GLU A 173 -31.24 -10.41 20.65
CA GLU A 173 -31.50 -9.29 19.74
C GLU A 173 -30.29 -8.35 19.68
N LEU A 174 -29.70 -8.03 20.84
CA LEU A 174 -28.49 -7.22 20.93
C LEU A 174 -27.33 -7.90 20.18
N ARG A 175 -27.18 -9.22 20.36
CA ARG A 175 -26.17 -10.00 19.65
C ARG A 175 -26.41 -10.01 18.13
N ALA A 176 -27.64 -10.23 17.69
CA ALA A 176 -27.98 -10.22 16.26
C ALA A 176 -27.72 -8.84 15.63
N ALA A 177 -28.07 -7.76 16.33
CA ALA A 177 -27.80 -6.39 15.88
C ALA A 177 -26.28 -6.12 15.77
N ALA A 178 -25.51 -6.52 16.77
CA ALA A 178 -24.05 -6.36 16.76
C ALA A 178 -23.38 -7.15 15.62
N LEU A 179 -23.82 -8.39 15.36
CA LEU A 179 -23.36 -9.19 14.23
C LEU A 179 -23.68 -8.52 12.89
N ALA A 180 -24.91 -8.02 12.73
CA ALA A 180 -25.34 -7.34 11.52
C ALA A 180 -24.53 -6.05 11.28
N GLU A 181 -24.27 -5.26 12.33
CA GLU A 181 -23.49 -4.04 12.23
C GLU A 181 -22.01 -4.31 11.91
N THR A 182 -21.43 -5.33 12.55
CA THR A 182 -20.05 -5.77 12.28
C THR A 182 -19.93 -6.25 10.83
N ALA A 183 -20.88 -7.06 10.35
CA ALA A 183 -20.90 -7.51 8.96
C ALA A 183 -21.06 -6.34 7.98
N ALA A 184 -21.83 -5.30 8.32
CA ALA A 184 -21.94 -4.09 7.50
C ALA A 184 -20.63 -3.31 7.44
N ARG A 185 -19.90 -3.20 8.56
CA ARG A 185 -18.56 -2.58 8.61
C ARG A 185 -17.53 -3.40 7.82
N ASP A 186 -17.54 -4.73 7.95
CA ASP A 186 -16.64 -5.60 7.21
C ASP A 186 -16.89 -5.51 5.68
N ARG A 187 -18.15 -5.38 5.24
CA ARG A 187 -18.47 -5.09 3.83
C ARG A 187 -17.89 -3.77 3.36
N ARG A 188 -18.07 -2.68 4.13
CA ARG A 188 -17.48 -1.37 3.80
C ARG A 188 -15.96 -1.41 3.76
N ALA A 189 -15.32 -2.14 4.68
CA ALA A 189 -13.87 -2.31 4.68
C ALA A 189 -13.39 -3.13 3.46
N ALA A 190 -14.15 -4.13 3.02
CA ALA A 190 -13.85 -4.88 1.80
C ALA A 190 -13.97 -3.98 0.55
N GLU A 191 -15.05 -3.21 0.43
CA GLU A 191 -15.22 -2.21 -0.63
C GLU A 191 -14.08 -1.19 -0.63
N ALA A 192 -13.69 -0.70 0.55
CA ALA A 192 -12.58 0.23 0.70
C ALA A 192 -11.24 -0.38 0.27
N ARG A 193 -10.99 -1.67 0.51
CA ARG A 193 -9.77 -2.36 0.04
C ARG A 193 -9.74 -2.48 -1.48
N LEU A 194 -10.88 -2.78 -2.10
CA LEU A 194 -10.99 -2.85 -3.56
C LEU A 194 -10.81 -1.47 -4.22
N ALA A 195 -11.26 -0.40 -3.55
CA ALA A 195 -11.09 0.97 -4.03
C ALA A 195 -9.66 1.51 -3.85
N ALA A 196 -8.87 0.92 -2.95
CA ALA A 196 -7.49 1.33 -2.75
C ALA A 196 -6.61 0.87 -3.92
N VAL A 197 -5.77 1.78 -4.39
CA VAL A 197 -4.82 1.47 -5.47
C VAL A 197 -3.49 1.08 -4.83
N PRO A 198 -2.90 -0.07 -5.16
CA PRO A 198 -1.61 -0.46 -4.62
C PRO A 198 -0.52 0.45 -5.21
N PHE A 199 -0.13 1.51 -4.50
CA PHE A 199 0.91 2.45 -4.92
C PHE A 199 1.99 2.70 -3.86
N GLY A 200 3.21 3.01 -4.35
CA GLY A 200 4.42 3.26 -3.57
C GLY A 200 5.13 1.98 -3.15
N ALA A 201 4.75 1.44 -2.00
CA ALA A 201 5.43 0.30 -1.38
C ALA A 201 5.36 -0.99 -2.21
N ASP A 202 4.22 -1.29 -2.84
CA ASP A 202 4.07 -2.49 -3.67
C ASP A 202 4.77 -2.37 -5.03
N ARG A 203 4.94 -1.16 -5.57
CA ARG A 203 5.74 -0.95 -6.78
C ARG A 203 7.22 -1.07 -6.46
N GLU A 204 7.69 -0.48 -5.37
CA GLU A 204 9.08 -0.59 -4.93
C GLU A 204 9.44 -2.01 -4.50
N PHE A 205 8.57 -2.69 -3.75
CA PHE A 205 8.77 -4.07 -3.35
C PHE A 205 8.80 -5.02 -4.56
N ARG A 206 7.87 -4.85 -5.52
CA ARG A 206 7.94 -5.61 -6.78
C ARG A 206 9.17 -5.26 -7.61
N ALA A 207 9.56 -3.98 -7.68
CA ALA A 207 10.78 -3.57 -8.37
C ALA A 207 12.05 -4.09 -7.67
N MET A 208 12.05 -4.27 -6.35
CA MET A 208 13.13 -4.94 -5.61
C MET A 208 13.17 -6.43 -5.94
N GLY A 209 12.02 -7.11 -5.94
CA GLY A 209 11.93 -8.52 -6.34
C GLY A 209 12.43 -8.77 -7.76
N MET A 210 11.96 -8.00 -8.74
CA MET A 210 12.44 -8.08 -10.13
C MET A 210 13.94 -7.74 -10.26
N ARG A 211 14.45 -6.79 -9.45
CA ARG A 211 15.89 -6.46 -9.46
C ARG A 211 16.75 -7.62 -8.96
N GLU A 212 16.28 -8.39 -7.99
CA GLU A 212 17.00 -9.55 -7.46
C GLU A 212 16.96 -10.71 -8.45
N GLU A 213 15.79 -11.01 -9.03
CA GLU A 213 15.64 -12.01 -10.10
C GLU A 213 16.58 -11.71 -11.29
N MET A 214 16.60 -10.46 -11.77
CA MET A 214 17.53 -10.01 -12.82
C MET A 214 19.01 -10.12 -12.43
N ARG A 215 19.33 -10.07 -11.13
CA ARG A 215 20.71 -10.22 -10.62
C ARG A 215 21.10 -11.68 -10.56
N GLU A 216 20.19 -12.56 -10.15
CA GLU A 216 20.38 -14.01 -10.13
C GLU A 216 20.57 -14.55 -11.56
N ASP A 217 19.73 -14.12 -12.51
CA ASP A 217 19.85 -14.46 -13.93
C ASP A 217 21.18 -14.01 -14.52
N ALA A 218 21.59 -12.78 -14.20
CA ALA A 218 22.89 -12.24 -14.61
C ALA A 218 24.06 -13.05 -14.04
N ALA A 219 23.97 -13.47 -12.78
CA ALA A 219 24.98 -14.28 -12.13
C ALA A 219 25.01 -15.71 -12.70
N PHE A 220 23.86 -16.28 -13.08
CA PHE A 220 23.78 -17.55 -13.78
C PHE A 220 24.44 -17.47 -15.15
N ALA A 221 24.09 -16.46 -15.96
CA ALA A 221 24.70 -16.23 -17.27
C ALA A 221 26.22 -16.06 -17.17
N ALA A 222 26.71 -15.30 -16.18
CA ALA A 222 28.14 -15.11 -15.94
C ALA A 222 28.91 -16.39 -15.56
N ARG A 223 28.24 -17.39 -14.97
CA ARG A 223 28.85 -18.68 -14.60
C ARG A 223 28.80 -19.71 -15.73
N GLN A 224 27.76 -19.68 -16.56
CA GLN A 224 27.51 -20.72 -17.56
C GLN A 224 27.98 -20.35 -18.96
N VAL A 225 27.99 -19.06 -19.30
CA VAL A 225 28.44 -18.59 -20.62
C VAL A 225 29.95 -18.40 -20.61
N VAL A 226 30.65 -19.15 -21.46
CA VAL A 226 32.11 -19.15 -21.59
C VAL A 226 32.56 -18.69 -22.98
N PRO A 227 33.80 -18.18 -23.14
CA PRO A 227 34.29 -17.77 -24.45
C PRO A 227 34.30 -18.94 -25.43
N GLY A 228 34.03 -18.67 -26.71
CA GLY A 228 33.98 -19.68 -27.76
C GLY A 228 32.63 -20.41 -27.91
N MET A 229 31.70 -20.26 -26.95
CA MET A 229 30.35 -20.80 -27.07
C MET A 229 29.62 -20.17 -28.28
N SER A 230 28.87 -20.98 -29.05
CA SER A 230 28.11 -20.46 -30.19
C SER A 230 26.85 -19.72 -29.75
N MET A 231 26.33 -18.85 -30.62
CA MET A 231 25.04 -18.18 -30.36
C MET A 231 23.87 -19.15 -30.17
N ALA A 232 23.89 -20.30 -30.86
CA ALA A 232 22.90 -21.36 -30.66
C ALA A 232 23.01 -21.99 -29.26
N GLY A 233 24.23 -22.29 -28.80
CA GLY A 233 24.46 -22.84 -27.46
C GLY A 233 24.04 -21.89 -26.33
N VAL A 234 24.30 -20.59 -26.49
CA VAL A 234 23.81 -19.58 -25.53
C VAL A 234 22.28 -19.50 -25.55
N LYS A 235 21.65 -19.62 -26.72
CA LYS A 235 20.19 -19.62 -26.85
C LYS A 235 19.55 -20.86 -26.22
N GLU A 236 20.18 -22.01 -26.26
CA GLU A 236 19.70 -23.21 -25.56
C GLU A 236 19.76 -23.04 -24.03
N LEU A 237 20.80 -22.35 -23.52
CA LEU A 237 20.99 -22.13 -22.08
C LEU A 237 20.11 -21.02 -21.52
N LEU A 238 20.02 -19.88 -22.22
CA LEU A 238 19.38 -18.65 -21.71
C LEU A 238 18.08 -18.30 -22.44
N GLY A 239 17.70 -19.07 -23.46
CA GLY A 239 16.56 -18.77 -24.31
C GLY A 239 16.85 -17.68 -25.36
N ASN A 240 15.78 -17.18 -25.98
CA ASN A 240 15.89 -16.10 -26.97
C ASN A 240 16.17 -14.77 -26.26
N PRO A 241 17.14 -13.98 -26.74
CA PRO A 241 17.41 -12.67 -26.14
C PRO A 241 16.27 -11.70 -26.44
N PRO A 242 15.74 -10.97 -25.44
CA PRO A 242 14.74 -9.93 -25.65
C PRO A 242 15.27 -8.73 -26.45
N ALA A 243 16.59 -8.50 -26.47
CA ALA A 243 17.21 -7.41 -27.21
C ALA A 243 18.46 -7.89 -27.93
N MET A 244 18.65 -7.44 -29.18
CA MET A 244 19.87 -7.67 -29.94
C MET A 244 20.36 -6.40 -30.62
N LYS A 245 21.68 -6.25 -30.70
CA LYS A 245 22.36 -5.24 -31.52
C LYS A 245 23.41 -5.91 -32.38
N GLN A 246 23.68 -5.34 -33.55
CA GLN A 246 24.72 -5.81 -34.45
C GLN A 246 25.60 -4.65 -34.88
N ALA A 247 26.90 -4.92 -34.99
CA ALA A 247 27.88 -3.97 -35.49
C ALA A 247 28.93 -4.70 -36.32
N VAL A 248 29.57 -3.96 -37.24
CA VAL A 248 30.71 -4.45 -38.01
C VAL A 248 31.86 -3.50 -37.76
N ILE A 249 32.98 -4.03 -37.24
CA ILE A 249 34.16 -3.26 -36.88
C ILE A 249 35.32 -3.79 -37.72
N GLY A 250 35.62 -3.12 -38.83
CA GLY A 250 36.60 -3.61 -39.80
C GLY A 250 36.16 -4.94 -40.41
N PRO A 251 36.97 -6.02 -40.35
CA PRO A 251 36.59 -7.33 -40.86
C PRO A 251 35.73 -8.16 -39.88
N GLU A 252 35.62 -7.74 -38.62
CA GLU A 252 34.96 -8.50 -37.57
C GLU A 252 33.47 -8.14 -37.45
N SER A 253 32.63 -9.15 -37.27
CA SER A 253 31.20 -9.00 -37.02
C SER A 253 30.88 -9.18 -35.54
N TYR A 254 30.16 -8.22 -34.95
CA TYR A 254 29.75 -8.23 -33.55
C TYR A 254 28.24 -8.34 -33.44
N VAL A 255 27.77 -9.22 -32.55
CA VAL A 255 26.37 -9.30 -32.13
C VAL A 255 26.31 -9.23 -30.62
N CYS A 256 25.53 -8.31 -30.08
CA CYS A 256 25.33 -8.17 -28.64
C CYS A 256 23.90 -8.57 -28.31
N ALA A 257 23.74 -9.66 -27.56
CA ALA A 257 22.45 -10.19 -27.13
C ALA A 257 22.22 -9.88 -25.64
N GLY A 258 21.15 -9.15 -25.34
CA GLY A 258 20.80 -8.72 -23.98
C GLY A 258 19.89 -9.72 -23.27
N TYR A 259 20.31 -10.14 -22.08
CA TYR A 259 19.59 -11.04 -21.16
C TYR A 259 19.49 -10.35 -19.79
N GLY A 260 18.53 -9.43 -19.65
CA GLY A 260 18.37 -8.63 -18.43
C GLY A 260 19.55 -7.68 -18.20
N ARG A 261 20.42 -7.97 -17.21
CA ARG A 261 21.58 -7.12 -16.86
C ARG A 261 22.89 -7.52 -17.54
N VAL A 262 22.89 -8.57 -18.36
CA VAL A 262 24.09 -9.04 -19.06
C VAL A 262 23.85 -8.99 -20.56
N TRP A 263 24.88 -8.57 -21.28
CA TRP A 263 25.01 -8.60 -22.72
C TRP A 263 26.07 -9.64 -23.06
N VAL A 264 25.67 -10.66 -23.80
CA VAL A 264 26.58 -11.63 -24.39
C VAL A 264 27.04 -11.06 -25.73
N VAL A 265 28.34 -10.81 -25.85
CA VAL A 265 28.93 -10.24 -27.06
C VAL A 265 29.56 -11.36 -27.86
N PHE A 266 28.99 -11.62 -29.02
CA PHE A 266 29.52 -12.54 -30.01
C PHE A 266 30.42 -11.79 -30.97
N ARG A 267 31.62 -12.32 -31.22
CA ARG A 267 32.49 -11.91 -32.32
C ARG A 267 32.54 -13.07 -33.30
N ASP A 268 32.14 -12.82 -34.54
CA ASP A 268 32.11 -13.82 -35.61
C ASP A 268 31.34 -15.09 -35.23
N GLY A 269 30.21 -14.91 -34.52
CA GLY A 269 29.26 -15.98 -34.18
C GLY A 269 29.56 -16.74 -32.87
N VAL A 270 30.67 -16.46 -32.20
CA VAL A 270 31.05 -17.08 -30.93
C VAL A 270 31.20 -16.06 -29.81
N VAL A 271 30.92 -16.45 -28.57
CA VAL A 271 31.05 -15.59 -27.39
C VAL A 271 32.49 -15.11 -27.27
N SER A 272 32.67 -13.79 -27.30
CA SER A 272 33.95 -13.14 -27.09
C SER A 272 34.06 -12.53 -25.70
N CYS A 273 32.97 -11.97 -25.16
CA CYS A 273 32.94 -11.41 -23.81
C CYS A 273 31.51 -11.27 -23.27
N LEU A 274 31.41 -11.01 -21.97
CA LEU A 274 30.18 -10.60 -21.30
C LEU A 274 30.28 -9.13 -20.88
N ARG A 275 29.15 -8.42 -20.88
CA ARG A 275 29.10 -7.00 -20.54
C ARG A 275 27.88 -6.74 -19.66
N THR A 276 28.01 -5.98 -18.59
CA THR A 276 26.82 -5.52 -17.83
C THR A 276 26.17 -4.29 -18.46
N ARG A 277 26.90 -3.62 -19.35
CA ARG A 277 26.45 -2.44 -20.09
C ARG A 277 27.19 -2.33 -21.43
N LEU A 278 26.47 -1.86 -22.45
CA LEU A 278 27.01 -1.42 -23.73
C LEU A 278 27.17 0.10 -23.68
N ASP A 279 28.39 0.57 -23.87
CA ASP A 279 28.73 1.99 -23.87
C ASP A 279 29.35 2.32 -25.22
N TYR A 280 28.94 3.44 -25.81
CA TYR A 280 29.45 3.86 -27.12
C TYR A 280 30.92 4.22 -27.04
N VAL A 281 31.74 3.60 -27.91
CA VAL A 281 33.16 3.94 -28.04
C VAL A 281 33.43 4.54 -29.41
N ALA A 282 33.84 5.81 -29.42
CA ALA A 282 34.06 6.60 -30.63
C ALA A 282 35.07 5.95 -31.60
N ARG A 283 36.10 5.26 -31.09
CA ARG A 283 37.06 4.50 -31.92
C ARG A 283 36.39 3.43 -32.78
N TYR A 284 35.33 2.80 -32.29
CA TYR A 284 34.65 1.70 -32.96
C TYR A 284 33.36 2.14 -33.66
N GLY A 285 32.89 3.37 -33.39
CA GLY A 285 31.66 3.90 -33.97
C GLY A 285 30.39 3.18 -33.48
N THR A 286 30.46 2.39 -32.41
CA THR A 286 29.37 1.54 -31.91
C THR A 286 29.48 1.34 -30.40
N ASP A 287 28.39 0.89 -29.78
CA ASP A 287 28.34 0.42 -28.38
C ASP A 287 28.40 -1.12 -28.27
N CYS A 288 28.31 -1.83 -29.38
CA CYS A 288 28.39 -3.29 -29.42
C CYS A 288 29.83 -3.74 -29.72
N HIS A 289 30.60 -3.96 -28.66
CA HIS A 289 32.00 -4.41 -28.70
C HIS A 289 32.44 -4.95 -27.34
N CYS A 290 33.64 -5.51 -27.26
CA CYS A 290 34.25 -5.94 -25.99
C CYS A 290 35.11 -4.89 -25.27
N ALA A 291 35.27 -3.68 -25.81
CA ALA A 291 36.09 -2.64 -25.18
C ALA A 291 35.46 -1.98 -23.94
N GLY A 292 36.29 -1.65 -22.93
CA GLY A 292 35.92 -0.91 -21.71
C GLY A 292 36.04 -1.72 -20.41
N ASN A 293 36.27 -1.04 -19.27
CA ASN A 293 36.70 -1.64 -17.99
C ASN A 293 35.58 -1.91 -16.96
N TYR A 294 34.44 -2.46 -17.39
CA TYR A 294 33.45 -2.96 -16.43
C TYR A 294 33.01 -4.35 -16.88
N ALA A 295 33.58 -5.34 -16.20
CA ALA A 295 33.32 -6.78 -16.34
C ALA A 295 33.93 -7.49 -17.57
N THR A 296 35.26 -7.53 -17.69
CA THR A 296 35.93 -8.71 -18.29
C THR A 296 35.76 -9.89 -17.30
N ILE A 297 34.53 -10.41 -17.11
CA ILE A 297 34.26 -11.55 -16.21
C ILE A 297 34.54 -12.87 -16.95
N LEU A 298 35.59 -12.96 -17.75
CA LEU A 298 36.10 -14.25 -18.19
C LEU A 298 37.62 -14.12 -18.17
N LYS A 299 38.20 -14.38 -16.99
CA LYS A 299 39.65 -14.65 -16.88
C LYS A 299 39.87 -15.96 -17.62
N ASN A 300 40.56 -15.89 -18.75
CA ASN A 300 41.25 -17.04 -19.30
C ASN A 300 42.54 -17.18 -18.49
N ASP A 301 42.67 -18.27 -17.73
CA ASP A 301 43.98 -18.89 -17.53
C ASP A 301 44.25 -19.82 -18.71
#